data_AF-F8L210-F1
#
_entry.id   AF-F8L210-F1
#
_cell.length_a   1.000
_cell.length_b   1.000
_cell.length_c   1.000
_cell.angle_alpha   90.00
_cell.angle_beta   90.00
_cell.angle_gamma   90.00
#
_symmetry.space_group_name_H-M   'P 1'
#
loop_
_entity.id
_entity.type
_entity.pdbx_description
1 polymer ?
#
loop_
_entity_poly.entity_id
_entity_poly.type
_entity_poly.pdbx_seq_one_letter_code
_entity_poly.pdbx_strand_id
1 'polypeptide(L)'
;MDHSISRRGEMVDAVDSKSTLGNKVLVRVRSPAMITECFVNHETFGFFILTFFEVGYMAIFNIHCDDPWFSYIRQGIKPVEGRKSTHTYKKIKVGDQIKFSNGKESFVANVTEIREYSTIEQYLEDVTLEKALPGVKSIEEGLNIYYEWTPEEKIRQYGFLGLFIKPV
;
A
#
# COMPACT_ATOMS: atom_id res chain seq x y z
N MET A 1 4.93 -12.85 32.88
CA MET A 1 4.01 -12.18 31.93
C MET A 1 4.60 -12.41 30.57
N ASP A 2 4.13 -13.48 29.93
CA ASP A 2 4.67 -14.00 28.69
C ASP A 2 3.54 -13.94 27.66
N HIS A 3 3.71 -13.16 26.60
CA HIS A 3 2.84 -13.20 25.43
C HIS A 3 3.71 -13.42 24.20
N SER A 4 3.98 -14.70 24.00
CA SER A 4 4.63 -15.26 22.83
C SER A 4 3.66 -15.33 21.64
N ILE A 5 4.18 -14.84 20.50
CA ILE A 5 4.01 -15.42 19.16
C ILE A 5 2.56 -15.50 18.63
N SER A 6 2.14 -14.49 17.85
CA SER A 6 1.04 -14.64 16.89
C SER A 6 1.58 -15.23 15.58
N ARG A 7 1.33 -16.53 15.38
CA ARG A 7 1.60 -17.25 14.13
C ARG A 7 0.51 -16.98 13.09
N ARG A 8 0.95 -16.83 11.83
CA ARG A 8 0.35 -17.21 10.53
C ARG A 8 0.52 -16.04 9.53
N GLY A 9 1.44 -16.07 8.57
CA GLY A 9 2.01 -17.22 7.87
C GLY A 9 0.94 -17.82 6.97
N GLU A 10 1.08 -17.60 5.66
CA GLU A 10 0.18 -17.99 4.56
C GLU A 10 -0.58 -19.31 4.80
N MET A 11 -1.91 -19.27 4.74
CA MET A 11 -2.79 -20.43 4.65
C MET A 11 -4.11 -19.96 4.02
N VAL A 12 -4.28 -20.20 2.71
CA VAL A 12 -5.62 -20.33 2.12
C VAL A 12 -6.01 -21.80 2.15
N ASP A 13 -6.02 -22.38 3.34
CA ASP A 13 -6.54 -23.73 3.56
C ASP A 13 -7.99 -23.62 4.04
N ALA A 14 -8.91 -23.91 3.12
CA ALA A 14 -10.03 -24.84 3.33
C ALA A 14 -11.09 -24.61 2.23
N VAL A 15 -10.99 -25.37 1.14
CA VAL A 15 -12.16 -25.73 0.35
C VAL A 15 -12.89 -26.81 1.15
N ASP A 16 -13.84 -26.43 2.02
CA ASP A 16 -14.70 -27.42 2.69
C ASP A 16 -15.86 -27.77 1.75
N SER A 17 -15.64 -28.73 0.86
CA SER A 17 -16.68 -29.28 -0.01
C SER A 17 -17.54 -30.28 0.78
N LYS A 18 -18.44 -29.81 1.64
CA LYS A 18 -19.35 -30.68 2.39
C LYS A 18 -20.82 -30.59 2.00
N SER A 19 -21.19 -29.76 1.02
CA SER A 19 -22.55 -29.79 0.47
C SER A 19 -22.56 -29.62 -1.05
N THR A 20 -23.12 -30.61 -1.71
CA THR A 20 -23.46 -30.61 -3.14
C THR A 20 -24.97 -30.43 -3.26
N LEU A 21 -25.42 -29.52 -4.13
CA LEU A 21 -26.83 -29.40 -4.50
C LEU A 21 -26.96 -29.70 -6.00
N GLY A 22 -27.28 -30.96 -6.32
CA GLY A 22 -27.20 -31.45 -7.70
C GLY A 22 -25.76 -31.35 -8.24
N ASN A 23 -25.60 -30.76 -9.43
CA ASN A 23 -24.33 -30.66 -10.14
C ASN A 23 -23.45 -29.47 -9.67
N LYS A 24 -23.86 -28.82 -8.57
CA LYS A 24 -23.22 -27.60 -8.06
C LYS A 24 -22.36 -27.90 -6.85
N VAL A 25 -21.18 -27.28 -6.82
CA VAL A 25 -20.26 -27.30 -5.68
C VAL A 25 -20.45 -26.02 -4.88
N LEU A 26 -20.60 -26.14 -3.56
CA LEU A 26 -20.54 -24.99 -2.66
C LEU A 26 -19.09 -24.53 -2.56
N VAL A 27 -18.84 -23.28 -2.96
CA VAL A 27 -17.53 -22.64 -2.81
C VAL A 27 -17.64 -21.61 -1.71
N ARG A 28 -16.82 -21.78 -0.68
CA ARG A 28 -16.71 -20.84 0.43
C ARG A 28 -15.43 -20.05 0.27
N VAL A 29 -15.55 -18.80 -0.13
CA VAL A 29 -14.40 -17.88 -0.19
C VAL A 29 -14.33 -17.16 1.15
N ARG A 30 -13.21 -17.31 1.85
CA ARG A 30 -12.92 -16.56 3.07
C ARG A 30 -11.78 -15.59 2.79
N SER A 31 -12.08 -14.29 2.82
CA SER A 31 -11.07 -13.24 2.92
C SER A 31 -11.27 -12.45 4.22
N PRO A 32 -10.28 -11.66 4.67
CA PRO A 32 -10.44 -10.80 5.84
C PRO A 32 -11.61 -9.79 5.74
N ALA A 33 -12.10 -9.50 4.53
CA ALA A 33 -13.11 -8.49 4.26
C ALA A 33 -14.50 -9.06 3.89
N MET A 34 -14.60 -10.33 3.48
CA MET A 34 -15.86 -10.93 3.06
C MET A 34 -15.87 -12.45 3.27
N ILE A 35 -16.99 -12.97 3.75
CA ILE A 35 -17.34 -14.38 3.65
C ILE A 35 -18.50 -14.45 2.65
N THR A 36 -18.25 -15.03 1.48
CA THR A 36 -19.32 -15.30 0.51
C THR A 36 -19.40 -16.79 0.22
N GLU A 37 -20.63 -17.27 0.08
CA GLU A 37 -20.97 -18.66 -0.21
C GLU A 37 -21.80 -18.66 -1.49
N CYS A 38 -21.31 -19.35 -2.52
CA CYS A 38 -22.00 -19.44 -3.80
C CYS A 38 -21.95 -20.88 -4.31
N PHE A 39 -23.07 -21.35 -4.87
CA PHE A 39 -23.15 -22.63 -5.57
C PHE A 39 -22.79 -22.43 -7.04
N VAL A 40 -21.69 -23.02 -7.50
CA VAL A 40 -21.22 -22.90 -8.89
C VAL A 40 -21.23 -24.26 -9.58
N ASN A 41 -21.54 -24.28 -10.87
CA ASN A 41 -21.42 -25.49 -11.69
C ASN A 41 -19.94 -25.76 -11.98
N HIS A 42 -19.56 -27.04 -12.15
CA HIS A 42 -18.17 -27.44 -12.48
C HIS A 42 -17.60 -26.73 -13.72
N GLU A 43 -18.42 -26.55 -14.76
CA GLU A 43 -18.08 -25.83 -16.00
C GLU A 43 -17.82 -24.32 -15.78
N THR A 44 -18.49 -23.71 -14.80
CA THR A 44 -18.36 -22.28 -14.47
C THR A 44 -17.34 -22.01 -13.37
N PHE A 45 -16.90 -23.03 -12.64
CA PHE A 45 -15.98 -22.92 -11.51
C PHE A 45 -14.64 -22.29 -11.93
N GLY A 46 -14.09 -22.72 -13.07
CA GLY A 46 -12.84 -22.16 -13.61
C GLY A 46 -12.95 -20.67 -13.97
N PHE A 47 -14.08 -20.24 -14.53
CA PHE A 47 -14.32 -18.85 -14.94
C PHE A 47 -14.66 -17.92 -13.76
N PHE A 48 -15.37 -18.46 -12.76
CA PHE A 48 -15.77 -17.72 -11.57
C PHE A 48 -14.57 -17.45 -10.64
N ILE A 49 -13.63 -18.40 -10.52
CA ILE A 49 -12.40 -18.17 -9.77
C ILE A 49 -11.55 -17.09 -10.46
N LEU A 50 -11.33 -17.18 -11.79
CA LEU A 50 -10.53 -16.19 -12.51
C LEU A 50 -11.08 -14.76 -12.38
N THR A 51 -12.40 -14.58 -12.50
CA THR A 51 -13.03 -13.26 -12.36
C THR A 51 -13.01 -12.74 -10.91
N PHE A 52 -13.13 -13.60 -9.90
CA PHE A 52 -12.99 -13.20 -8.48
C PHE A 52 -11.55 -12.84 -8.09
N PHE A 53 -10.55 -13.44 -8.72
CA PHE A 53 -9.14 -13.08 -8.51
C PHE A 53 -8.79 -11.69 -9.08
N GLU A 54 -9.58 -11.19 -10.03
CA GLU A 54 -9.32 -9.94 -10.74
C GLU A 54 -10.03 -8.72 -10.13
N VAL A 55 -11.01 -8.94 -9.24
CA VAL A 55 -11.55 -7.88 -8.37
C VAL A 55 -10.55 -7.62 -7.25
N GLY A 56 -9.45 -6.96 -7.58
CA GLY A 56 -8.44 -6.51 -6.63
C GLY A 56 -9.10 -5.67 -5.54
N TYR A 57 -9.08 -6.17 -4.30
CA TYR A 57 -9.58 -5.43 -3.15
C TYR A 57 -8.67 -4.21 -2.92
N MET A 58 -9.21 -2.99 -3.09
CA MET A 58 -8.52 -1.75 -2.78
C MET A 58 -8.27 -1.65 -1.27
N ALA A 59 -7.00 -1.76 -0.86
CA ALA A 59 -6.63 -1.65 0.54
C ALA A 59 -6.47 -0.18 0.95
N ILE A 60 -6.74 0.12 2.23
CA ILE A 60 -6.51 1.45 2.82
C ILE A 60 -5.36 1.36 3.82
N PHE A 61 -4.31 2.12 3.58
CA PHE A 61 -3.15 2.26 4.45
C PHE A 61 -3.22 3.57 5.24
N ASN A 62 -2.70 3.59 6.47
CA ASN A 62 -2.68 4.80 7.29
C ASN A 62 -1.25 5.33 7.37
N ILE A 63 -1.07 6.62 7.07
CA ILE A 63 0.23 7.29 7.14
C ILE A 63 0.08 8.57 7.97
N HIS A 64 0.89 8.68 9.03
CA HIS A 64 1.05 9.95 9.73
C HIS A 64 1.99 10.86 8.94
N CYS A 65 1.61 12.12 8.80
CA CYS A 65 2.32 13.14 8.06
C CYS A 65 2.03 14.49 8.72
N ASP A 66 3.08 15.20 9.11
CA ASP A 66 2.96 16.54 9.70
C ASP A 66 2.88 17.62 8.63
N ASP A 67 2.41 18.80 9.03
CA ASP A 67 2.53 20.00 8.22
C ASP A 67 4.00 20.45 8.11
N PRO A 68 4.43 21.02 6.97
CA PRO A 68 3.59 21.47 5.85
C PRO A 68 3.24 20.37 4.83
N TRP A 69 3.88 19.20 4.92
CA TRP A 69 3.75 18.12 3.94
C TRP A 69 2.32 17.60 3.83
N PHE A 70 1.65 17.43 4.96
CA PHE A 70 0.24 17.04 5.01
C PHE A 70 -0.64 17.99 4.16
N SER A 71 -0.54 19.29 4.41
CA SER A 71 -1.28 20.32 3.67
C SER A 71 -0.92 20.34 2.18
N TYR A 72 0.36 20.21 1.82
CA TYR A 72 0.79 20.18 0.43
C TYR A 72 0.31 18.94 -0.32
N ILE A 73 0.29 17.77 0.32
CA ILE A 73 -0.29 16.57 -0.28
C ILE A 73 -1.79 16.80 -0.47
N ARG A 74 -2.52 17.26 0.55
CA ARG A 74 -3.97 17.50 0.47
C ARG A 74 -4.35 18.44 -0.67
N GLN A 75 -3.53 19.46 -0.92
CA GLN A 75 -3.74 20.44 -1.99
C GLN A 75 -3.26 19.97 -3.37
N GLY A 76 -2.64 18.79 -3.46
CA GLY A 76 -2.06 18.27 -4.71
C GLY A 76 -0.74 18.94 -5.14
N ILE A 77 -0.17 19.79 -4.29
CA ILE A 77 1.12 20.48 -4.53
C ILE A 77 2.28 19.49 -4.41
N LYS A 78 2.20 18.56 -3.45
CA LYS A 78 3.16 17.47 -3.24
C LYS A 78 2.53 16.15 -3.73
N PRO A 79 2.70 15.75 -5.00
CA PRO A 79 2.01 14.61 -5.59
C PRO A 79 2.66 13.25 -5.26
N VAL A 80 3.66 13.23 -4.39
CA VAL A 80 4.49 12.05 -4.13
C VAL A 80 4.90 11.99 -2.66
N GLU A 81 4.79 10.81 -2.06
CA GLU A 81 5.22 10.53 -0.69
C GLU A 81 6.42 9.58 -0.70
N GLY A 82 7.58 10.11 -0.30
CA GLY A 82 8.83 9.36 -0.19
C GLY A 82 8.88 8.54 1.10
N ARG A 83 9.12 7.23 1.02
CA ARG A 83 9.22 6.33 2.19
C ARG A 83 10.36 5.34 2.03
N LYS A 84 11.03 5.01 3.15
CA LYS A 84 11.90 3.81 3.20
C LYS A 84 11.08 2.58 2.82
N SER A 85 11.64 1.73 1.96
CA SER A 85 10.97 0.56 1.41
C SER A 85 10.90 -0.61 2.41
N THR A 86 10.26 -0.37 3.55
CA THR A 86 10.04 -1.39 4.59
C THR A 86 8.93 -2.35 4.17
N HIS A 87 8.86 -3.48 4.88
CA HIS A 87 7.87 -4.53 4.63
C HIS A 87 6.40 -4.05 4.75
N THR A 88 6.15 -2.93 5.43
CA THR A 88 4.82 -2.31 5.51
C THR A 88 4.48 -1.56 4.23
N TYR A 89 5.37 -0.69 3.75
CA TYR A 89 5.12 0.14 2.56
C TYR A 89 5.23 -0.64 1.25
N LYS A 90 6.05 -1.70 1.21
CA LYS A 90 6.12 -2.62 0.05
C LYS A 90 4.82 -3.38 -0.24
N LYS A 91 3.85 -3.36 0.68
CA LYS A 91 2.54 -3.98 0.46
C LYS A 91 1.57 -3.09 -0.32
N ILE A 92 1.86 -1.78 -0.39
CA ILE A 92 1.04 -0.82 -1.12
C ILE A 92 1.19 -1.10 -2.61
N LYS A 93 0.07 -1.13 -3.32
CA LYS A 93 -0.01 -1.32 -4.77
C LYS A 93 -0.69 -0.13 -5.43
N VAL A 94 -0.45 0.02 -6.73
CA VAL A 94 -1.22 0.97 -7.54
C VAL A 94 -2.70 0.59 -7.45
N GLY A 95 -3.56 1.59 -7.24
CA GLY A 95 -4.98 1.41 -6.99
C GLY A 95 -5.37 1.35 -5.51
N ASP A 96 -4.42 1.15 -4.59
CA ASP A 96 -4.70 1.27 -3.16
C ASP A 96 -4.93 2.72 -2.73
N GLN A 97 -5.42 2.89 -1.52
CA GLN A 97 -5.64 4.19 -0.89
C GLN A 97 -4.73 4.40 0.31
N ILE A 98 -4.35 5.66 0.52
CA ILE A 98 -3.63 6.10 1.72
C ILE A 98 -4.49 7.13 2.43
N LYS A 99 -4.83 6.86 3.69
CA LYS A 99 -5.36 7.82 4.63
C LYS A 99 -4.22 8.53 5.33
N PHE A 100 -3.99 9.80 4.97
CA PHE A 100 -3.05 10.66 5.65
C PHE A 100 -3.68 11.27 6.89
N SER A 101 -2.90 11.47 7.96
CA SER A 101 -3.33 12.22 9.14
C SER A 101 -2.18 13.00 9.77
N ASN A 102 -2.44 14.23 10.21
CA ASN A 102 -1.54 15.05 11.04
C ASN A 102 -1.92 15.03 12.54
N GLY A 103 -2.73 14.05 12.97
CA GLY A 103 -3.23 13.95 14.34
C GLY A 103 -4.42 14.85 14.68
N LYS A 104 -4.76 15.84 13.83
CA LYS A 104 -5.96 16.70 13.97
C LYS A 104 -7.01 16.40 12.91
N GLU A 105 -6.55 16.25 11.67
CA GLU A 105 -7.38 15.98 10.50
C GLU A 105 -6.84 14.78 9.72
N SER A 106 -7.65 14.31 8.75
CA SER A 106 -7.26 13.25 7.84
C SER A 106 -7.97 13.37 6.50
N PHE A 107 -7.31 12.95 5.43
CA PHE A 107 -7.90 12.82 4.10
C PHE A 107 -7.37 11.55 3.42
N VAL A 108 -8.01 11.15 2.32
CA VAL A 108 -7.62 9.97 1.54
C VAL A 108 -7.02 10.41 0.20
N ALA A 109 -5.99 9.70 -0.26
CA ALA A 109 -5.44 9.82 -1.59
C ALA A 109 -5.31 8.44 -2.24
N ASN A 110 -5.52 8.37 -3.55
CA ASN A 110 -5.32 7.15 -4.33
C ASN A 110 -3.84 7.04 -4.73
N VAL A 111 -3.28 5.83 -4.66
CA VAL A 111 -1.93 5.53 -5.18
C VAL A 111 -2.03 5.32 -6.69
N THR A 112 -1.40 6.21 -7.45
CA THR A 112 -1.48 6.21 -8.92
C THR A 112 -0.27 5.57 -9.57
N GLU A 113 0.88 5.61 -8.90
CA GLU A 113 2.14 5.05 -9.39
C GLU A 113 3.07 4.77 -8.20
N ILE A 114 3.94 3.77 -8.34
CA ILE A 114 4.98 3.46 -7.36
C ILE A 114 6.30 3.32 -8.10
N ARG A 115 7.34 4.02 -7.61
CA ARG A 115 8.71 3.89 -8.12
C ARG A 115 9.64 3.49 -6.99
N GLU A 116 10.62 2.64 -7.31
CA GLU A 116 11.67 2.18 -6.39
C GLU A 116 13.01 2.82 -6.75
N TYR A 117 13.76 3.20 -5.72
CA TYR A 117 15.08 3.83 -5.87
C TYR A 117 16.08 3.18 -4.93
N SER A 118 17.34 3.14 -5.36
CA SER A 118 18.44 2.61 -4.54
C SER A 118 18.95 3.65 -3.53
N THR A 119 18.75 4.94 -3.81
CA THR A 119 19.16 6.06 -2.95
C THR A 119 18.10 7.15 -2.92
N ILE A 120 18.14 8.02 -1.90
CA ILE A 120 17.28 9.22 -1.83
C ILE A 120 17.70 10.23 -2.92
N GLU A 121 18.99 10.30 -3.27
CA GLU A 121 19.50 11.17 -4.34
C GLU A 121 18.77 10.87 -5.67
N GLN A 122 18.78 9.61 -6.10
CA GLN A 122 18.08 9.16 -7.31
C GLN A 122 16.57 9.48 -7.27
N TYR A 123 15.96 9.34 -6.09
CA TYR A 123 14.56 9.70 -5.90
C TYR A 123 14.34 11.21 -6.09
N LEU A 124 15.19 12.06 -5.50
CA LEU A 124 15.06 13.52 -5.61
C LEU A 124 15.40 14.02 -7.02
N GLU A 125 16.31 13.36 -7.74
CA GLU A 125 16.63 13.66 -9.13
C GLU A 125 15.48 13.30 -10.09
N ASP A 126 14.88 12.12 -9.96
CA ASP A 126 13.77 11.69 -10.82
C ASP A 126 12.47 12.46 -10.51
N VAL A 127 12.12 12.55 -9.23
CA VAL A 127 10.85 13.16 -8.80
C VAL A 127 10.90 14.68 -8.82
N THR A 128 12.10 15.25 -8.64
CA THR A 128 12.38 16.67 -8.38
C THR A 128 12.03 17.14 -6.97
N LEU A 129 12.81 18.10 -6.46
CA LEU A 129 12.58 18.76 -5.18
C LEU A 129 11.22 19.45 -5.12
N GLU A 130 10.79 20.07 -6.21
CA GLU A 130 9.51 20.79 -6.26
C GLU A 130 8.33 19.86 -5.93
N LYS A 131 8.37 18.61 -6.41
CA LYS A 131 7.30 17.64 -6.16
C LYS A 131 7.49 16.88 -4.85
N ALA A 132 8.73 16.55 -4.49
CA ALA A 132 9.03 15.76 -3.30
C ALA A 132 9.05 16.58 -2.01
N LEU A 133 9.56 17.82 -2.07
CA LEU A 133 9.78 18.72 -0.93
C LEU A 133 9.52 20.18 -1.35
N PRO A 134 8.26 20.57 -1.65
CA PRO A 134 7.95 21.93 -2.11
C PRO A 134 8.52 22.99 -1.17
N GLY A 135 9.27 23.95 -1.74
CA GLY A 135 9.93 25.03 -0.99
C GLY A 135 11.43 24.83 -0.77
N VAL A 136 11.93 23.60 -0.77
CA VAL A 136 13.36 23.25 -0.63
C VAL A 136 14.13 23.62 -1.90
N LYS A 137 15.35 24.14 -1.75
CA LYS A 137 16.10 24.76 -2.86
C LYS A 137 17.28 23.95 -3.39
N SER A 138 17.78 22.99 -2.63
CA SER A 138 18.90 22.15 -3.05
C SER A 138 18.70 20.69 -2.70
N ILE A 139 19.37 19.82 -3.45
CA ILE A 139 19.34 18.37 -3.22
C ILE A 139 19.96 18.04 -1.85
N GLU A 140 21.04 18.73 -1.49
CA GLU A 140 21.69 18.61 -0.17
C GLU A 140 20.72 18.90 0.98
N GLU A 141 19.95 19.99 0.91
CA GLU A 141 18.92 20.31 1.90
C GLU A 141 17.84 19.23 1.95
N GLY A 142 17.40 18.74 0.78
CA GLY A 142 16.42 17.66 0.68
C GLY A 142 16.91 16.34 1.28
N LEU A 143 18.17 15.98 1.04
CA LEU A 143 18.81 14.81 1.65
C LEU A 143 18.83 14.92 3.17
N ASN A 144 19.22 16.08 3.72
CA ASN A 144 19.27 16.30 5.16
C ASN A 144 17.90 16.07 5.79
N ILE A 145 16.83 16.62 5.20
CA ILE A 145 15.46 16.40 5.66
C ILE A 145 15.12 14.91 5.70
N TYR A 146 15.45 14.13 4.67
CA TYR A 146 15.16 12.69 4.69
C TYR A 146 16.04 11.91 5.67
N TYR A 147 17.30 12.29 5.84
CA TYR A 147 18.23 11.63 6.74
C TYR A 147 17.93 11.85 8.23
N GLU A 148 17.20 12.92 8.59
CA GLU A 148 16.65 13.08 9.94
C GLU A 148 15.76 11.88 10.36
N TRP A 149 15.02 11.32 9.40
CA TRP A 149 14.04 10.25 9.66
C TRP A 149 14.56 8.86 9.32
N THR A 150 15.42 8.77 8.31
CA THR A 150 15.93 7.48 7.83
C THR A 150 17.42 7.57 7.53
N PRO A 151 18.29 6.98 8.36
CA PRO A 151 19.72 6.92 8.10
C PRO A 151 20.03 6.22 6.77
N GLU A 152 21.09 6.66 6.10
CA GLU A 152 21.52 6.12 4.79
C GLU A 152 21.72 4.60 4.80
N GLU A 153 22.26 4.03 5.88
CA GLU A 153 22.43 2.58 6.03
C GLU A 153 21.09 1.82 5.88
N LYS A 154 20.00 2.40 6.38
CA LYS A 154 18.66 1.81 6.24
C LYS A 154 18.13 1.95 4.81
N ILE A 155 18.51 3.00 4.09
CA ILE A 155 18.19 3.12 2.66
C ILE A 155 18.94 2.06 1.87
N ARG A 156 20.24 1.84 2.14
CA ARG A 156 21.02 0.78 1.50
C ARG A 156 20.44 -0.62 1.77
N GLN A 157 19.91 -0.85 2.97
CA GLN A 157 19.32 -2.14 3.34
C GLN A 157 17.96 -2.40 2.69
N TYR A 158 17.09 -1.39 2.60
CA TYR A 158 15.69 -1.60 2.24
C TYR A 158 15.32 -1.04 0.87
N GLY A 159 16.04 -0.03 0.38
CA GLY A 159 15.66 0.83 -0.74
C GLY A 159 14.73 1.97 -0.32
N PHE A 160 14.31 2.76 -1.30
CA PHE A 160 13.38 3.88 -1.14
C PHE A 160 12.22 3.78 -2.12
N LEU A 161 11.05 4.28 -1.71
CA LEU A 161 9.81 4.28 -2.50
C LEU A 161 9.34 5.71 -2.72
N GLY A 162 8.99 6.03 -3.96
CA GLY A 162 8.12 7.16 -4.29
C GLY A 162 6.70 6.66 -4.51
N LEU A 163 5.79 6.99 -3.58
CA LEU A 163 4.37 6.70 -3.70
C LEU A 163 3.68 7.90 -4.35
N PHE A 164 3.38 7.84 -5.64
CA PHE A 164 2.65 8.90 -6.31
C PHE A 164 1.17 8.79 -5.95
N ILE A 165 0.60 9.93 -5.58
CA ILE A 165 -0.70 9.99 -4.93
C ILE A 165 -1.54 11.13 -5.49
N LYS A 166 -2.85 10.89 -5.54
CA LYS A 166 -3.85 11.89 -5.92
C LYS A 166 -4.91 11.99 -4.83
N PRO A 167 -5.02 13.15 -4.12
CA PRO A 167 -6.11 13.37 -3.16
C PRO A 167 -7.49 13.12 -3.80
N VAL A 168 -8.40 12.53 -3.02
CA VAL A 168 -9.79 12.24 -3.42
C VAL A 168 -10.68 13.46 -3.19
#